data_AF-K9YQH7-F1
#
_entry.id   AF-K9YQH7-F1
#
_cell.length_a   1.000
_cell.length_b   1.000
_cell.length_c   1.000
_cell.angle_alpha   90.00
_cell.angle_beta   90.00
_cell.angle_gamma   90.00
#
_symmetry.space_group_name_H-M   'P 1'
#
loop_
_entity.id
_entity.type
_entity.pdbx_description
1 polymer ?
#
loop_
_entity_poly.entity_id
_entity_poly.type
_entity_poly.pdbx_seq_one_letter_code
_entity_poly.pdbx_strand_id
1 'polypeptide(L)'
;MNLIADKNITFEGAIALTQKFIAEIPDLEDSQQEEIVSSLVQSANGSRGFFVTYLTYDDGVVDNPSSGIIEGLKSSPTMVSELLVKNIAMSTAMKITHQRNNDFDMAESSQKVTQRTKKLVNLCQLEEVRGKIAQMKDTIVNDGGVYEDFLYRWGYDAEQKQAILEQLVS
;
A
#
# COMPACT_ATOMS: atom_id res chain seq x y z
N MET A 1 23.39 -9.21 6.11
CA MET A 1 22.88 -9.67 4.79
C MET A 1 22.66 -8.40 3.95
N ASN A 2 22.82 -8.38 2.63
CA ASN A 2 22.55 -7.14 1.88
C ASN A 2 21.02 -6.99 1.71
N LEU A 3 20.43 -5.96 2.31
CA LEU A 3 19.00 -5.65 2.22
C LEU A 3 18.68 -4.61 1.14
N ILE A 4 19.67 -4.12 0.41
CA ILE A 4 19.47 -3.15 -0.67
C ILE A 4 18.96 -3.85 -1.93
N ALA A 5 17.82 -3.38 -2.44
CA ALA A 5 17.19 -3.92 -3.64
C ALA A 5 17.92 -3.47 -4.91
N ASP A 6 18.08 -4.41 -5.85
CA ASP A 6 18.49 -4.08 -7.22
C ASP A 6 17.36 -3.31 -7.95
N LYS A 7 17.73 -2.40 -8.86
CA LYS A 7 16.73 -1.67 -9.68
C LYS A 7 15.86 -2.57 -10.54
N ASN A 8 16.36 -3.76 -10.89
CA ASN A 8 15.68 -4.77 -11.69
C ASN A 8 15.13 -5.92 -10.83
N ILE A 9 14.98 -5.72 -9.52
CA ILE A 9 14.41 -6.73 -8.63
C ILE A 9 13.07 -7.25 -9.18
N THR A 10 12.91 -8.57 -9.17
CA THR A 10 11.63 -9.19 -9.56
C THR A 10 10.59 -8.94 -8.48
N PHE A 11 9.31 -9.12 -8.81
CA PHE A 11 8.25 -8.97 -7.83
C PHE A 11 8.41 -9.96 -6.66
N GLU A 12 8.73 -11.22 -6.97
CA GLU A 12 8.98 -12.27 -5.98
C GLU A 12 10.23 -11.97 -5.15
N GLY A 13 11.28 -11.43 -5.78
CA GLY A 13 12.49 -10.99 -5.10
C GLY A 13 12.20 -9.86 -4.10
N ALA A 14 11.35 -8.91 -4.48
CA ALA A 14 10.94 -7.81 -3.62
C ALA A 14 10.10 -8.28 -2.43
N ILE A 15 9.23 -9.27 -2.62
CA ILE A 15 8.52 -9.93 -1.51
C ILE A 15 9.53 -10.55 -0.54
N ALA A 16 10.43 -11.41 -1.04
CA ALA A 16 11.40 -12.10 -0.21
C ALA A 16 12.35 -11.15 0.53
N LEU A 17 12.76 -10.06 -0.12
CA LEU A 17 13.61 -9.03 0.49
C LEU A 17 12.85 -8.25 1.57
N THR A 18 11.58 -7.91 1.31
CA THR A 18 10.74 -7.20 2.29
C THR A 18 10.47 -8.06 3.52
N GLN A 19 10.27 -9.38 3.37
CA GLN A 19 10.13 -10.31 4.50
C GLN A 19 11.38 -10.31 5.40
N LYS A 20 12.58 -10.33 4.79
CA LYS A 20 13.84 -10.24 5.53
C LYS A 20 13.98 -8.89 6.23
N PHE A 21 13.69 -7.81 5.51
CA PHE A 21 13.69 -6.47 6.06
C PHE A 21 12.80 -6.37 7.31
N ILE A 22 11.55 -6.83 7.23
CA ILE A 22 10.61 -6.78 8.37
C ILE A 22 11.17 -7.51 9.59
N ALA A 23 11.80 -8.67 9.40
CA ALA A 23 12.41 -9.44 10.48
C ALA A 23 13.61 -8.71 11.14
N GLU A 24 14.30 -7.85 10.41
CA GLU A 24 15.46 -7.09 10.89
C GLU A 24 15.10 -5.68 11.39
N ILE A 25 13.87 -5.18 11.19
CA ILE A 25 13.43 -3.83 11.64
C ILE A 25 13.86 -3.51 13.09
N PRO A 26 13.67 -4.39 14.09
CA PRO A 26 14.01 -4.06 15.48
C PRO A 26 15.50 -3.76 15.72
N ASP A 27 16.38 -4.26 14.85
CA ASP A 27 17.83 -4.15 15.00
C ASP A 27 18.45 -3.09 14.07
N LEU A 28 17.64 -2.48 13.19
CA LEU A 28 18.10 -1.49 12.22
C LEU A 28 17.89 -0.06 12.72
N GLU A 29 18.88 0.80 12.51
CA GLU A 29 18.74 2.24 12.70
C GLU A 29 17.83 2.86 11.63
N ASP A 30 17.16 3.97 11.95
CA ASP A 30 16.27 4.67 11.02
C ASP A 30 16.95 5.00 9.68
N SER A 31 18.24 5.37 9.68
CA SER A 31 19.01 5.63 8.45
C SER A 31 19.14 4.41 7.54
N GLN A 32 19.29 3.21 8.12
CA GLN A 32 19.38 1.96 7.38
C GLN A 32 18.00 1.56 6.84
N GLN A 33 16.95 1.75 7.65
CA GLN A 33 15.58 1.51 7.21
C GLN A 33 15.18 2.42 6.04
N GLU A 34 15.58 3.70 6.09
CA GLU A 34 15.38 4.66 5.00
C GLU A 34 16.07 4.20 3.71
N GLU A 35 17.34 3.80 3.78
CA GLU A 35 18.11 3.34 2.62
C GLU A 35 17.47 2.10 1.99
N ILE A 36 17.08 1.12 2.81
CA ILE A 36 16.45 -0.13 2.36
C ILE A 36 15.11 0.15 1.69
N VAL A 37 14.22 0.90 2.36
CA VAL A 37 12.89 1.21 1.81
C VAL A 37 13.01 2.03 0.53
N SER A 38 13.92 3.02 0.49
CA SER A 38 14.19 3.81 -0.73
C SER A 38 14.61 2.92 -1.89
N SER A 39 15.48 1.95 -1.64
CA SER A 39 15.94 1.01 -2.67
C SER A 39 14.80 0.10 -3.19
N LEU A 40 13.86 -0.29 -2.32
CA LEU A 40 12.70 -1.10 -2.70
C LEU A 40 11.70 -0.29 -3.53
N VAL A 41 11.41 0.95 -3.15
CA VAL A 41 10.36 1.74 -3.82
C VAL A 41 10.81 2.43 -5.11
N GLN A 42 12.10 2.35 -5.47
CA GLN A 42 12.63 2.95 -6.71
C GLN A 42 12.17 2.24 -8.00
N SER A 43 11.53 1.06 -7.90
CA SER A 43 11.05 0.28 -9.05
C SER A 43 9.62 -0.20 -8.87
N ALA A 44 8.91 -0.46 -9.99
CA ALA A 44 7.53 -0.91 -9.95
C ALA A 44 7.35 -2.28 -9.29
N ASN A 45 8.27 -3.21 -9.53
CA ASN A 45 8.24 -4.53 -8.89
C ASN A 45 8.62 -4.44 -7.41
N GLY A 46 9.67 -3.67 -7.10
CA GLY A 46 10.14 -3.43 -5.74
C GLY A 46 9.05 -2.84 -4.84
N SER A 47 8.44 -1.73 -5.27
CA SER A 47 7.37 -1.06 -4.54
C SER A 47 6.14 -1.94 -4.34
N ARG A 48 5.70 -2.67 -5.38
CA ARG A 48 4.57 -3.60 -5.27
C ARG A 48 4.87 -4.75 -4.29
N GLY A 49 6.07 -5.32 -4.38
CA GLY A 49 6.53 -6.38 -3.48
C GLY A 49 6.65 -5.90 -2.02
N PHE A 50 7.13 -4.67 -1.83
CA PHE A 50 7.17 -4.02 -0.52
C PHE A 50 5.77 -3.88 0.06
N PHE A 51 4.85 -3.21 -0.64
CA PHE A 51 3.53 -2.92 -0.09
C PHE A 51 2.70 -4.17 0.15
N VAL A 52 2.72 -5.15 -0.77
CA VAL A 52 1.95 -6.39 -0.56
C VAL A 52 2.45 -7.15 0.66
N THR A 53 3.76 -7.14 0.93
CA THR A 53 4.34 -7.89 2.05
C THR A 53 4.22 -7.12 3.37
N TYR A 54 4.57 -5.83 3.35
CA TYR A 54 4.60 -4.98 4.53
C TYR A 54 3.20 -4.75 5.09
N LEU A 55 2.21 -4.48 4.23
CA LEU A 55 0.86 -4.17 4.71
C LEU A 55 0.11 -5.41 5.23
N THR A 56 0.44 -6.61 4.74
CA THR A 56 -0.22 -7.86 5.14
C THR A 56 0.57 -8.64 6.20
N TYR A 57 1.65 -8.08 6.76
CA TYR A 57 2.44 -8.81 7.75
C TYR A 57 1.65 -9.03 9.04
N ASP A 58 1.61 -10.26 9.55
CA ASP A 58 0.72 -10.61 10.66
C ASP A 58 1.12 -9.97 12.00
N ASP A 59 2.40 -9.66 12.20
CA ASP A 59 2.92 -9.04 13.43
C ASP A 59 2.66 -7.52 13.46
N GLY A 60 2.59 -6.96 14.67
CA GLY A 60 2.46 -5.54 14.93
C GLY A 60 3.74 -4.71 14.71
N VAL A 61 4.90 -5.33 14.40
CA VAL A 61 6.14 -4.61 14.10
C VAL A 61 5.99 -3.54 13.00
N VAL A 62 5.06 -3.77 12.05
CA VAL A 62 4.76 -2.83 10.95
C VAL A 62 3.64 -1.83 11.28
N ASP A 63 3.00 -1.95 12.44
CA ASP A 63 1.87 -1.07 12.81
C ASP A 63 2.35 0.33 13.18
N ASN A 64 3.60 0.47 13.64
CA ASN A 64 4.20 1.74 14.03
C ASN A 64 5.50 1.97 13.23
N PRO A 65 5.39 2.39 11.95
CA PRO A 65 6.56 2.63 11.12
C PRO A 65 7.46 3.72 11.74
N SER A 66 8.76 3.48 11.72
CA SER A 66 9.80 4.43 12.16
C SER A 66 9.89 5.64 11.24
N SER A 67 10.67 6.66 11.63
CA SER A 67 10.91 7.80 10.75
C SER A 67 11.68 7.38 9.49
N GLY A 68 12.60 6.43 9.61
CA GLY A 68 13.36 5.88 8.49
C GLY A 68 12.49 5.25 7.41
N ILE A 69 11.50 4.43 7.80
CA ILE A 69 10.53 3.85 6.85
C ILE A 69 9.75 4.96 6.14
N ILE A 70 9.30 5.97 6.88
CA ILE A 70 8.52 7.07 6.33
C ILE A 70 9.34 7.91 5.34
N GLU A 71 10.59 8.26 5.66
CA GLU A 71 11.48 8.99 4.75
C GLU A 71 11.84 8.14 3.52
N GLY A 72 12.05 6.84 3.69
CA GLY A 72 12.33 5.94 2.58
C GLY A 72 11.17 5.88 1.57
N LEU A 73 9.93 5.87 2.05
CA LEU A 73 8.74 5.96 1.19
C LEU A 73 8.65 7.30 0.46
N LYS A 74 9.10 8.40 1.07
CA LYS A 74 9.08 9.73 0.43
C LYS A 74 10.07 9.86 -0.71
N SER A 75 11.06 8.98 -0.84
CA SER A 75 12.03 8.99 -1.94
C SER A 75 11.41 8.76 -3.34
N SER A 76 10.21 8.17 -3.41
CA SER A 76 9.53 7.83 -4.67
C SER A 76 8.05 8.27 -4.67
N PRO A 77 7.77 9.59 -4.56
CA PRO A 77 6.46 10.11 -4.18
C PRO A 77 5.35 9.75 -5.18
N THR A 78 5.64 9.80 -6.49
CA THR A 78 4.68 9.44 -7.55
C THR A 78 4.25 7.97 -7.45
N MET A 79 5.20 7.05 -7.28
CA MET A 79 4.93 5.61 -7.27
C MET A 79 4.25 5.18 -5.97
N VAL A 80 4.73 5.71 -4.85
CA VAL A 80 4.21 5.43 -3.51
C VAL A 80 2.77 5.94 -3.38
N SER A 81 2.49 7.17 -3.81
CA SER A 81 1.14 7.75 -3.75
C SER A 81 0.12 6.95 -4.57
N GLU A 82 0.51 6.49 -5.76
CA GLU A 82 -0.31 5.63 -6.60
C GLU A 82 -0.66 4.31 -5.90
N LEU A 83 0.32 3.66 -5.28
CA LEU A 83 0.12 2.38 -4.58
C LEU A 83 -0.67 2.55 -3.28
N LEU A 84 -0.46 3.62 -2.53
CA LEU A 84 -1.24 3.91 -1.32
C LEU A 84 -2.74 4.05 -1.65
N VAL A 85 -3.11 4.84 -2.67
CA VAL A 85 -4.52 5.01 -3.06
C VAL A 85 -5.12 3.70 -3.57
N LYS A 86 -4.38 2.95 -4.41
CA LYS A 86 -4.83 1.63 -4.89
C LYS A 86 -5.00 0.62 -3.76
N ASN A 87 -4.10 0.60 -2.79
CA ASN A 87 -4.18 -0.33 -1.65
C ASN A 87 -5.36 -0.02 -0.74
N ILE A 88 -5.70 1.25 -0.50
CA ILE A 88 -6.95 1.62 0.19
C ILE A 88 -8.14 1.06 -0.59
N ALA A 89 -8.20 1.30 -1.91
CA ALA A 89 -9.32 0.86 -2.73
C ALA A 89 -9.48 -0.68 -2.74
N MET A 90 -8.40 -1.41 -3.04
CA MET A 90 -8.39 -2.88 -3.10
C MET A 90 -8.78 -3.51 -1.77
N SER A 91 -8.13 -3.10 -0.67
CA SER A 91 -8.40 -3.70 0.64
C SER A 91 -9.80 -3.38 1.16
N THR A 92 -10.32 -2.19 0.87
CA THR A 92 -11.70 -1.83 1.21
C THR A 92 -12.72 -2.70 0.48
N ALA A 93 -12.53 -2.91 -0.83
CA ALA A 93 -13.40 -3.76 -1.62
C ALA A 93 -13.31 -5.24 -1.19
N MET A 94 -12.10 -5.73 -0.91
CA MET A 94 -11.89 -7.13 -0.51
C MET A 94 -12.46 -7.44 0.87
N LYS A 95 -12.44 -6.48 1.81
CA LYS A 95 -13.16 -6.64 3.08
C LYS A 95 -14.63 -7.04 2.85
N ILE A 96 -15.33 -6.35 1.96
CA ILE A 96 -16.73 -6.65 1.63
C ILE A 96 -16.86 -8.01 0.95
N THR A 97 -15.98 -8.34 0.01
CA THR A 97 -15.95 -9.66 -0.63
C THR A 97 -15.83 -10.78 0.40
N HIS A 98 -14.88 -10.67 1.33
CA HIS A 98 -14.65 -11.66 2.37
C HIS A 98 -15.83 -11.74 3.35
N GLN A 99 -16.43 -10.61 3.73
CA GLN A 99 -17.66 -10.60 4.55
C GLN A 99 -18.82 -11.32 3.87
N ARG A 100 -19.05 -11.08 2.57
CA ARG A 100 -20.09 -11.77 1.79
C ARG A 100 -19.84 -13.28 1.69
N ASN A 101 -18.57 -13.70 1.74
CA ASN A 101 -18.16 -15.09 1.75
C ASN A 101 -18.14 -15.73 3.15
N ASN A 102 -18.53 -15.00 4.20
CA ASN A 102 -18.42 -15.40 5.61
C ASN A 102 -16.97 -15.72 6.05
N ASP A 103 -15.98 -15.15 5.36
CA ASP A 103 -14.57 -15.28 5.68
C ASP A 103 -14.13 -14.07 6.51
N PHE A 104 -14.52 -14.07 7.79
CA PHE A 104 -14.32 -12.92 8.67
C PHE A 104 -12.85 -12.64 9.00
N ASP A 105 -12.01 -13.68 9.02
CA ASP A 105 -10.57 -13.54 9.27
C ASP A 105 -9.90 -12.76 8.12
N MET A 106 -10.23 -13.10 6.87
CA MET A 106 -9.73 -12.36 5.72
C MET A 106 -10.34 -10.95 5.59
N ALA A 107 -11.58 -10.77 6.05
CA ALA A 107 -12.18 -9.45 6.14
C ALA A 107 -11.44 -8.56 7.15
N GLU A 108 -11.05 -9.11 8.30
CA GLU A 108 -10.24 -8.40 9.31
C GLU A 108 -8.84 -8.08 8.76
N SER A 109 -8.20 -9.04 8.08
CA SER A 109 -6.91 -8.81 7.42
C SER A 109 -6.98 -7.68 6.38
N SER A 110 -8.03 -7.69 5.54
CA SER A 110 -8.29 -6.60 4.59
C SER A 110 -8.48 -5.25 5.30
N GLN A 111 -9.22 -5.22 6.41
CA GLN A 111 -9.38 -4.00 7.20
C GLN A 111 -8.05 -3.51 7.78
N LYS A 112 -7.18 -4.40 8.28
CA LYS A 112 -5.84 -4.05 8.77
C LYS A 112 -5.00 -3.39 7.68
N VAL A 113 -5.00 -3.95 6.46
CA VAL A 113 -4.32 -3.35 5.30
C VAL A 113 -4.85 -1.94 5.03
N THR A 114 -6.17 -1.73 5.04
CA THR A 114 -6.75 -0.39 4.85
C THR A 114 -6.25 0.59 5.92
N GLN A 115 -6.26 0.21 7.20
CA GLN A 115 -5.82 1.08 8.30
C GLN A 115 -4.33 1.41 8.24
N ARG A 116 -3.47 0.40 7.99
CA ARG A 116 -2.02 0.60 7.81
C ARG A 116 -1.75 1.55 6.64
N THR A 117 -2.44 1.36 5.52
CA THR A 117 -2.27 2.24 4.35
C THR A 117 -2.68 3.67 4.65
N LYS A 118 -3.81 3.90 5.36
CA LYS A 118 -4.23 5.24 5.78
C LYS A 118 -3.23 5.88 6.76
N LYS A 119 -2.65 5.09 7.67
CA LYS A 119 -1.59 5.56 8.56
C LYS A 119 -0.36 6.03 7.77
N LEU A 120 0.07 5.26 6.76
CA LEU A 120 1.18 5.66 5.88
C LEU A 120 0.85 6.93 5.09
N VAL A 121 -0.37 7.08 4.56
CA VAL A 121 -0.80 8.33 3.91
C VAL A 121 -0.65 9.53 4.86
N ASN A 122 -1.12 9.40 6.10
CA ASN A 122 -1.07 10.47 7.09
C ASN A 122 0.36 10.82 7.53
N LEU A 123 1.24 9.83 7.62
CA LEU A 123 2.64 10.02 8.06
C LEU A 123 3.55 10.53 6.93
N CYS A 124 3.38 10.01 5.71
CA CYS A 124 4.19 10.42 4.58
C CYS A 124 3.82 11.82 4.08
N GLN A 125 2.56 12.25 4.24
CA GLN A 125 2.08 13.58 3.82
C GLN A 125 2.48 13.96 2.38
N LEU A 126 2.45 12.98 1.47
CA LEU A 126 2.80 13.20 0.06
C LEU A 126 1.69 14.02 -0.61
N GLU A 127 2.06 15.14 -1.22
CA GLU A 127 1.10 16.03 -1.89
C GLU A 127 0.39 15.34 -3.06
N GLU A 128 1.07 14.42 -3.75
CA GLU A 128 0.51 13.65 -4.87
C GLU A 128 -0.67 12.77 -4.44
N VAL A 129 -0.74 12.33 -3.18
CA VAL A 129 -1.85 11.50 -2.68
C VAL A 129 -3.18 12.22 -2.84
N ARG A 130 -3.24 13.53 -2.59
CA ARG A 130 -4.48 14.31 -2.76
C ARG A 130 -5.00 14.26 -4.19
N GLY A 131 -4.11 14.46 -5.16
CA GLY A 131 -4.44 14.37 -6.58
C GLY A 131 -4.91 12.97 -6.99
N LYS A 132 -4.22 11.93 -6.50
CA LYS A 132 -4.58 10.53 -6.75
C LYS A 132 -5.92 10.14 -6.14
N ILE A 133 -6.22 10.61 -4.93
CA ILE A 133 -7.54 10.45 -4.28
C ILE A 133 -8.63 11.12 -5.12
N ALA A 134 -8.42 12.37 -5.53
CA ALA A 134 -9.40 13.11 -6.35
C ALA A 134 -9.70 12.37 -7.67
N GLN A 135 -8.65 11.90 -8.36
CA GLN A 135 -8.79 11.13 -9.61
C GLN A 135 -9.54 9.81 -9.41
N MET A 136 -9.27 9.07 -8.32
CA MET A 136 -9.98 7.83 -8.02
C MET A 136 -11.45 8.09 -7.71
N LYS A 137 -11.76 9.12 -6.92
CA LYS A 137 -13.13 9.53 -6.61
C LYS A 137 -13.90 9.94 -7.87
N ASP A 138 -13.30 10.79 -8.69
CA ASP A 138 -13.88 11.26 -9.94
C ASP A 138 -14.21 10.09 -10.88
N THR A 139 -13.28 9.12 -10.99
CA THR A 139 -13.49 7.92 -11.79
C THR A 139 -14.67 7.08 -11.27
N ILE A 140 -14.79 6.92 -9.95
CA ILE A 140 -15.91 6.18 -9.35
C ILE A 140 -17.25 6.88 -9.59
N VAL A 141 -17.30 8.21 -9.43
CA VAL A 141 -18.55 9.00 -9.52
C VAL A 141 -19.03 9.15 -10.95
N ASN A 142 -18.12 9.38 -11.90
CA ASN A 142 -18.46 9.65 -13.30
C ASN A 142 -18.42 8.38 -14.18
N ASP A 143 -18.01 7.24 -13.64
CA ASP A 143 -17.82 5.97 -14.34
C ASP A 143 -16.90 6.10 -15.57
N GLY A 144 -15.80 6.85 -15.40
CA GLY A 144 -14.79 7.08 -16.43
C GLY A 144 -13.63 7.93 -15.91
N GLY A 145 -12.41 7.72 -16.43
CA GLY A 145 -11.23 8.50 -16.03
C GLY A 145 -9.97 7.68 -15.79
N VAL A 146 -8.99 8.27 -15.09
CA VAL A 146 -7.62 7.74 -14.95
C VAL A 146 -7.59 6.33 -14.33
N TYR A 147 -8.55 5.98 -13.47
CA TYR A 147 -8.60 4.69 -12.80
C TYR A 147 -9.61 3.70 -13.40
N GLU A 148 -10.19 4.00 -14.56
CA GLU A 148 -11.24 3.17 -15.18
C GLU A 148 -10.77 1.73 -15.40
N ASP A 149 -9.63 1.56 -16.08
CA ASP A 149 -9.01 0.24 -16.29
C ASP A 149 -8.73 -0.51 -14.99
N PHE A 150 -8.38 0.21 -13.92
CA PHE A 150 -8.11 -0.38 -12.62
C PHE A 150 -9.41 -0.88 -11.98
N LEU A 151 -10.45 -0.05 -11.93
CA LEU A 151 -11.75 -0.42 -11.34
C LEU A 151 -12.42 -1.54 -12.15
N TYR A 152 -12.36 -1.45 -13.48
CA TYR A 152 -12.93 -2.45 -14.39
C TYR A 152 -12.23 -3.81 -14.25
N ARG A 153 -10.89 -3.82 -14.21
CA ARG A 153 -10.10 -5.07 -14.07
C ARG A 153 -10.46 -5.86 -12.82
N TRP A 154 -10.78 -5.18 -11.72
CA TRP A 154 -11.16 -5.82 -10.47
C TRP A 154 -12.67 -6.06 -10.34
N GLY A 155 -13.50 -5.46 -11.18
CA GLY A 155 -14.93 -5.69 -11.24
C GLY A 155 -15.69 -5.22 -10.00
N TYR A 156 -15.29 -4.10 -9.38
CA TYR A 156 -15.93 -3.61 -8.17
C TYR A 156 -17.38 -3.16 -8.42
N ASP A 157 -18.29 -3.66 -7.59
CA ASP A 157 -19.71 -3.29 -7.64
C ASP A 157 -20.00 -1.97 -6.92
N ALA A 158 -21.27 -1.57 -6.92
CA ALA A 158 -21.72 -0.31 -6.35
C ALA A 158 -21.46 -0.19 -4.83
N GLU A 159 -21.60 -1.28 -4.06
CA GLU A 159 -21.35 -1.27 -2.62
C GLU A 159 -19.85 -1.10 -2.35
N GLN A 160 -19.01 -1.83 -3.08
CA GLN A 160 -17.56 -1.70 -2.98
C GLN A 160 -17.08 -0.32 -3.40
N LYS A 161 -17.57 0.22 -4.52
CA LYS A 161 -17.26 1.57 -4.99
C LYS A 161 -17.64 2.63 -3.94
N GLN A 162 -18.82 2.52 -3.34
CA GLN A 162 -19.27 3.44 -2.28
C GLN A 162 -18.37 3.36 -1.04
N ALA A 163 -18.02 2.14 -0.58
CA ALA A 163 -17.12 1.98 0.55
C ALA A 163 -15.72 2.54 0.27
N ILE A 164 -15.21 2.40 -0.96
CA ILE A 164 -13.93 3.00 -1.36
C ILE A 164 -13.99 4.53 -1.23
N LEU A 165 -15.07 5.18 -1.70
CA LEU A 165 -15.24 6.63 -1.56
C LEU A 165 -15.18 7.08 -0.10
N GLU A 166 -15.81 6.32 0.80
CA GLU A 166 -15.83 6.57 2.25
C GLU A 166 -14.46 6.36 2.92
N GLN A 167 -13.59 5.50 2.38
CA GLN A 167 -12.25 5.31 2.91
C GLN A 167 -11.24 6.33 2.39
N LEU A 168 -11.46 6.86 1.18
CA LEU A 168 -10.62 7.88 0.53
C LEU A 168 -10.91 9.30 1.06
N VAL A 169 -11.04 9.49 2.37
CA VAL A 169 -11.20 10.83 2.95
C VAL A 169 -9.83 11.47 3.13
N SER A 170 -9.69 12.68 2.59
CA SER A 170 -8.53 13.58 2.73
C SER A 170 -8.60 14.35 4.04
#